data_AF-F7QWX1-F1
#
_entry.id   AF-F7QWX1-F1
#
_cell.length_a   1.000
_cell.length_b   1.000
_cell.length_c   1.000
_cell.angle_alpha   90.00
_cell.angle_beta   90.00
_cell.angle_gamma   90.00
#
_symmetry.space_group_name_H-M   'P 1'
#
loop_
_entity.id
_entity.type
_entity.pdbx_description
1 polymer ?
#
loop_
_entity_poly.entity_id
_entity_poly.type
_entity_poly.pdbx_seq_one_letter_code
_entity_poly.pdbx_strand_id
1 'polypeptide(L)'
;MHEKFEELYNENEKWFNKLAERLITSGHKPASTTVEFEKYSMLSEDAVNKYAKAEDMVENIIEDFRSTRDLTIRAIRLAQDEDDDALEDTLITFKNDLDKNIWMLQAFIGKEALEDDDALDEDED
;
A
#
# COMPACT_ATOMS: atom_id res chain seq x y z
N MET A 1 -0.38 -9.08 18.39
CA MET A 1 0.42 -8.75 17.20
C MET A 1 0.22 -9.73 16.06
N HIS A 2 0.47 -11.03 16.23
CA HIS A 2 0.25 -12.00 15.15
C HIS A 2 -1.15 -11.89 14.50
N GLU A 3 -2.22 -11.84 15.28
CA GLU A 3 -3.59 -11.71 14.75
C GLU A 3 -3.79 -10.46 13.89
N LYS A 4 -3.19 -9.32 14.25
CA LYS A 4 -3.31 -8.09 13.46
C LYS A 4 -2.51 -8.16 12.17
N PHE A 5 -1.32 -8.78 12.18
CA PHE A 5 -0.56 -8.99 10.94
C PHE A 5 -1.26 -9.97 10.00
N GLU A 6 -1.90 -11.00 10.54
CA GLU A 6 -2.73 -11.93 9.77
C GLU A 6 -3.95 -11.23 9.17
N GLU A 7 -4.61 -10.35 9.93
CA GLU A 7 -5.71 -9.52 9.42
C GLU A 7 -5.27 -8.64 8.26
N LEU A 8 -4.16 -7.91 8.40
CA LEU A 8 -3.60 -7.05 7.34
C LEU A 8 -3.21 -7.86 6.09
N TYR A 9 -2.63 -9.04 6.28
CA TYR A 9 -2.29 -9.94 5.17
C TYR A 9 -3.54 -10.36 4.39
N ASN A 10 -4.58 -10.81 5.10
CA ASN A 10 -5.84 -11.24 4.50
C ASN A 10 -6.59 -10.08 3.82
N GLU A 11 -6.47 -8.85 4.35
CA GLU A 11 -7.01 -7.65 3.71
C GLU A 11 -6.25 -7.31 2.43
N ASN A 12 -4.91 -7.37 2.45
CA ASN A 12 -4.08 -7.15 1.29
C ASN A 12 -4.35 -8.17 0.18
N GLU A 13 -4.58 -9.45 0.50
CA GLU A 13 -4.95 -10.47 -0.49
C GLU A 13 -6.28 -10.13 -1.20
N LYS A 14 -7.26 -9.58 -0.48
CA LYS A 14 -8.52 -9.13 -1.09
C LYS A 14 -8.29 -7.96 -2.03
N TRP A 15 -7.45 -7.00 -1.64
CA TRP A 15 -7.10 -5.86 -2.48
C TRP A 15 -6.32 -6.28 -3.73
N PHE A 16 -5.36 -7.18 -3.57
CA PHE A 16 -4.60 -7.78 -4.68
C PHE A 16 -5.55 -8.39 -5.73
N ASN A 17 -6.49 -9.23 -5.29
CA ASN A 17 -7.48 -9.84 -6.18
C ASN A 17 -8.39 -8.80 -6.84
N LYS A 18 -8.94 -7.86 -6.06
CA LYS A 18 -9.83 -6.81 -6.57
C LYS A 18 -9.15 -5.95 -7.64
N LEU A 19 -7.89 -5.55 -7.42
CA LEU A 19 -7.12 -4.76 -8.38
C LEU A 19 -6.79 -5.58 -9.64
N ALA A 20 -6.40 -6.84 -9.48
CA ALA A 20 -6.14 -7.72 -10.62
C ALA A 20 -7.40 -7.93 -11.49
N GLU A 21 -8.55 -8.19 -10.87
CA GLU A 21 -9.84 -8.31 -11.56
C GLU A 21 -10.25 -6.99 -12.24
N ARG A 22 -10.03 -5.84 -11.59
CA ARG A 22 -10.28 -4.53 -12.21
C ARG A 22 -9.44 -4.33 -13.47
N LEU A 23 -8.16 -4.67 -13.42
CA LEU A 23 -7.27 -4.57 -14.59
C LEU A 23 -7.68 -5.54 -15.71
N ILE A 24 -8.00 -6.79 -15.39
CA ILE A 24 -8.45 -7.79 -16.38
C ILE A 24 -9.77 -7.35 -17.04
N THR A 25 -10.71 -6.80 -16.28
CA THR A 25 -12.01 -6.35 -16.80
C THR A 25 -11.89 -5.14 -17.73
N SER A 26 -10.84 -4.32 -17.59
CA SER A 26 -10.47 -3.25 -18.55
C SER A 26 -9.61 -3.75 -19.73
N GLY A 27 -9.26 -5.04 -19.78
CA GLY A 27 -8.46 -5.61 -20.87
C GLY A 27 -6.94 -5.52 -20.67
N HIS A 28 -6.47 -5.11 -19.50
CA HIS A 28 -5.05 -5.13 -19.14
C HIS A 28 -4.60 -6.52 -18.66
N LYS A 29 -3.29 -6.66 -18.45
CA LYS A 29 -2.66 -7.90 -17.98
C LYS A 29 -1.86 -7.60 -16.70
N PRO A 30 -2.42 -7.88 -15.52
CA PRO A 30 -1.69 -7.69 -14.26
C PRO A 30 -0.48 -8.63 -14.19
N ALA A 31 0.55 -8.20 -13.45
CA ALA A 31 1.68 -9.07 -13.11
C ALA A 31 1.18 -10.30 -12.34
N SER A 32 1.73 -11.48 -12.66
CA SER A 32 1.20 -12.76 -12.15
C SER A 32 2.28 -13.77 -11.77
N THR A 33 3.55 -13.42 -11.95
CA THR A 33 4.69 -14.29 -11.66
C THR A 33 5.61 -13.64 -10.64
N THR A 34 6.30 -14.45 -9.84
CA THR A 34 7.28 -13.98 -8.85
C THR A 34 8.33 -13.07 -9.48
N VAL A 35 8.81 -13.41 -10.68
CA VAL A 35 9.79 -12.59 -11.41
C VAL A 35 9.25 -11.20 -11.76
N GLU A 36 7.97 -11.08 -12.11
CA GLU A 36 7.35 -9.78 -12.36
C GLU A 36 7.19 -8.99 -11.06
N PHE A 37 6.79 -9.64 -9.97
CA PHE A 37 6.68 -8.97 -8.67
C PHE A 37 8.02 -8.47 -8.16
N GLU A 38 9.09 -9.28 -8.26
CA GLU A 38 10.46 -8.85 -7.94
C GLU A 38 10.91 -7.66 -8.80
N LYS A 39 10.56 -7.66 -10.09
CA LYS A 39 10.95 -6.59 -11.03
C LYS A 39 10.22 -5.27 -10.75
N TYR A 40 8.95 -5.32 -10.36
CA TYR A 40 8.11 -4.14 -10.19
C TYR A 40 7.98 -3.68 -8.74
N SER A 41 8.47 -4.46 -7.77
CA SER A 41 8.45 -4.08 -6.36
C SER A 41 9.23 -2.79 -6.12
N MET A 42 8.64 -1.90 -5.34
CA MET A 42 9.32 -0.76 -4.72
C MET A 42 9.65 -1.03 -3.25
N LEU A 43 9.23 -2.18 -2.72
CA LEU A 43 9.44 -2.59 -1.34
C LEU A 43 10.72 -3.43 -1.24
N SER A 44 11.41 -3.31 -0.11
CA SER A 44 12.64 -4.05 0.18
C SER A 44 12.39 -5.14 1.21
N GLU A 45 12.95 -6.33 0.98
CA GLU A 45 12.88 -7.44 1.92
C GLU A 45 14.24 -7.67 2.60
N ASP A 46 14.24 -7.88 3.92
CA ASP A 46 15.42 -8.29 4.66
C ASP A 46 15.11 -9.51 5.56
N ALA A 47 15.86 -10.59 5.37
CA ALA A 47 15.76 -11.79 6.17
C ALA A 47 16.11 -11.57 7.65
N VAL A 48 16.80 -10.49 8.01
CA VAL A 48 17.10 -10.08 9.39
C VAL A 48 15.83 -9.66 10.13
N ASN A 49 14.80 -9.18 9.43
CA ASN A 49 13.55 -8.69 10.04
C ASN A 49 12.81 -9.76 10.86
N LYS A 50 13.07 -11.06 10.63
CA LYS A 50 12.52 -12.15 11.47
C LYS A 50 12.99 -12.10 12.93
N TYR A 51 14.00 -11.31 13.24
CA TYR A 51 14.53 -11.09 14.60
C TYR A 51 14.21 -9.70 15.15
N ALA A 52 13.49 -8.85 14.40
CA ALA A 52 13.13 -7.51 14.81
C ALA A 52 12.14 -7.52 15.99
N LYS A 53 12.07 -6.41 16.72
CA LYS A 53 11.03 -6.24 17.75
C LYS A 53 9.69 -5.97 17.07
N ALA A 54 8.61 -6.19 17.80
CA ALA A 54 7.27 -6.01 17.26
C ALA A 54 7.01 -4.56 16.83
N GLU A 55 7.54 -3.59 17.58
CA GLU A 55 7.44 -2.16 17.28
C GLU A 55 8.18 -1.81 15.98
N ASP A 56 9.42 -2.29 15.82
CA ASP A 56 10.21 -2.10 14.60
C ASP A 56 9.52 -2.73 13.37
N MET A 57 8.86 -3.89 13.54
CA MET A 57 8.05 -4.51 12.47
C MET A 57 6.84 -3.66 12.09
N VAL A 58 6.18 -3.03 13.06
CA VAL A 58 5.05 -2.14 12.79
C VAL A 58 5.51 -0.89 12.04
N GLU A 59 6.64 -0.31 12.44
CA GLU A 59 7.23 0.84 11.75
C GLU A 59 7.58 0.50 10.29
N ASN A 60 8.18 -0.66 10.03
CA ASN A 60 8.42 -1.13 8.65
C ASN A 60 7.12 -1.25 7.83
N ILE A 61 6.04 -1.79 8.41
CA ILE A 61 4.75 -1.91 7.70
C ILE A 61 4.13 -0.54 7.42
N ILE A 62 4.30 0.44 8.32
CA ILE A 62 3.85 1.82 8.10
C ILE A 62 4.56 2.41 6.88
N GLU A 63 5.88 2.24 6.78
CA GLU A 63 6.67 2.71 5.64
C GLU A 63 6.30 2.01 4.32
N ASP A 64 6.04 0.70 4.36
CA ASP A 64 5.57 -0.04 3.20
C ASP A 64 4.18 0.44 2.72
N PHE A 65 3.29 0.75 3.66
CA PHE A 65 1.98 1.33 3.33
C PHE A 65 2.08 2.75 2.79
N ARG A 66 3.01 3.59 3.29
CA ARG A 66 3.29 4.91 2.71
C ARG A 66 3.78 4.80 1.27
N SER A 67 4.78 3.95 1.03
CA SER A 67 5.30 3.67 -0.31
C SER A 67 4.19 3.20 -1.27
N THR A 68 3.30 2.33 -0.78
CA THR A 68 2.15 1.82 -1.54
C THR A 68 1.11 2.91 -1.81
N ARG A 69 0.82 3.77 -0.82
CA ARG A 69 -0.09 4.92 -0.93
C ARG A 69 0.41 5.90 -1.99
N ASP A 70 1.71 6.21 -2.00
CA ASP A 70 2.28 7.18 -2.93
C ASP A 70 2.31 6.65 -4.36
N LEU A 71 2.54 5.34 -4.55
CA LEU A 71 2.30 4.68 -5.83
C LEU A 71 0.82 4.75 -6.24
N THR A 72 -0.09 4.53 -5.30
CA THR A 72 -1.54 4.59 -5.54
C THR A 72 -1.99 5.99 -5.96
N ILE A 73 -1.46 7.06 -5.34
CA ILE A 73 -1.75 8.45 -5.74
C ILE A 73 -1.31 8.71 -7.17
N ARG A 74 -0.12 8.25 -7.57
CA ARG A 74 0.36 8.34 -8.95
C ARG A 74 -0.55 7.57 -9.90
N ALA A 75 -0.99 6.37 -9.52
CA ALA A 75 -1.90 5.56 -10.32
C ALA A 75 -3.29 6.19 -10.48
N ILE A 76 -3.81 6.88 -9.44
CA ILE A 76 -5.06 7.66 -9.53
C ILE A 76 -4.93 8.73 -10.61
N ARG A 77 -3.84 9.51 -10.59
CA ARG A 77 -3.58 10.55 -11.61
C ARG A 77 -3.51 9.97 -13.02
N LEU A 78 -2.87 8.80 -13.19
CA LEU A 78 -2.83 8.11 -14.48
C LEU A 78 -4.20 7.61 -14.94
N ALA A 79 -5.02 7.07 -14.03
CA ALA A 79 -6.38 6.63 -14.36
C ALA A 79 -7.26 7.81 -14.78
N GLN A 80 -7.10 8.98 -14.13
CA GLN A 80 -7.74 10.23 -14.53
C GLN A 80 -7.33 10.67 -15.94
N ASP A 81 -6.02 10.64 -16.24
CA ASP A 81 -5.49 11.02 -17.56
C ASP A 81 -5.97 10.10 -18.70
N GLU A 82 -6.32 8.85 -18.38
CA GLU A 82 -6.86 7.86 -19.32
C GLU A 82 -8.41 7.81 -19.36
N ASP A 83 -9.10 8.67 -18.61
CA ASP A 83 -10.55 8.66 -18.45
C ASP A 83 -11.11 7.29 -17.97
N ASP A 84 -10.35 6.50 -17.18
CA ASP A 84 -10.83 5.25 -16.53
C ASP A 84 -11.38 5.53 -15.12
N ASP A 85 -12.56 6.15 -15.07
CA ASP A 85 -13.27 6.51 -13.82
C ASP A 85 -13.41 5.32 -12.85
N ALA A 86 -13.57 4.10 -13.37
CA ALA A 86 -13.79 2.92 -12.55
C ALA A 86 -12.50 2.40 -11.92
N LEU A 87 -11.36 2.52 -12.61
CA LEU A 87 -10.05 2.25 -12.02
C LEU A 87 -9.70 3.34 -11.00
N GLU A 88 -9.96 4.61 -11.33
CA GLU A 88 -9.76 5.75 -10.43
C GLU A 88 -10.52 5.55 -9.11
N ASP A 89 -11.83 5.32 -9.16
CA ASP A 89 -12.67 5.09 -7.96
C ASP A 89 -12.16 3.91 -7.11
N THR A 90 -11.73 2.83 -7.77
CA THR A 90 -11.17 1.67 -7.09
C THR A 90 -9.89 2.02 -6.33
N LEU A 91 -8.99 2.79 -6.96
CA LEU A 91 -7.73 3.22 -6.37
C LEU A 91 -7.93 4.27 -5.26
N ILE A 92 -8.90 5.18 -5.41
CA ILE A 92 -9.29 6.12 -4.34
C ILE A 92 -9.75 5.35 -3.10
N THR A 93 -10.58 4.32 -3.30
CA THR A 93 -11.05 3.47 -2.19
C THR A 93 -9.88 2.73 -1.53
N PHE A 94 -8.93 2.22 -2.33
CA PHE A 94 -7.73 1.56 -1.82
C PHE A 94 -6.84 2.51 -1.01
N LYS A 95 -6.60 3.71 -1.53
CA LYS A 95 -5.84 4.77 -0.85
C LYS A 95 -6.43 5.11 0.51
N ASN A 96 -7.75 5.24 0.60
CA ASN A 96 -8.43 5.49 1.87
C ASN A 96 -8.25 4.34 2.88
N ASP A 97 -8.19 3.09 2.42
CA ASP A 97 -7.91 1.93 3.27
C ASP A 97 -6.46 1.91 3.77
N LEU A 98 -5.50 2.27 2.91
CA LEU A 98 -4.10 2.45 3.29
C LEU A 98 -3.94 3.54 4.36
N ASP A 99 -4.53 4.72 4.16
CA ASP A 99 -4.48 5.83 5.13
C ASP A 99 -5.02 5.41 6.50
N LYS A 100 -6.15 4.69 6.51
CA LYS A 100 -6.76 4.19 7.74
C LYS A 100 -5.83 3.23 8.46
N ASN A 101 -5.18 2.33 7.72
CA ASN A 101 -4.24 1.39 8.31
C ASN A 101 -2.97 2.07 8.82
N ILE A 102 -2.42 3.04 8.09
CA ILE A 102 -1.30 3.88 8.55
C ILE A 102 -1.66 4.53 9.89
N TRP A 103 -2.81 5.22 9.97
CA TRP A 103 -3.28 5.82 11.21
C TRP A 103 -3.40 4.81 12.36
N MET A 104 -4.02 3.66 12.12
CA MET A 104 -4.21 2.64 13.16
C MET A 104 -2.89 2.08 13.67
N LEU A 105 -1.90 1.89 12.79
CA LEU A 105 -0.58 1.37 13.13
C LEU A 105 0.27 2.44 13.84
N GLN A 106 0.21 3.70 13.40
CA GLN A 106 0.85 4.82 14.08
C GLN A 106 0.33 4.96 15.52
N ALA A 107 -1.00 4.94 15.68
CA ALA A 107 -1.63 4.98 17.00
C ALA A 107 -1.22 3.80 17.88
N PHE A 108 -0.98 2.61 17.30
CA PHE A 108 -0.52 1.44 18.02
C PHE A 108 0.89 1.62 18.63
N ILE A 109 1.79 2.33 17.93
CA ILE A 109 3.13 2.66 18.44
C ILE A 109 3.21 4.01 19.16
N GLY A 110 2.06 4.66 19.39
CA GLY A 110 1.96 5.88 20.19
C GLY A 110 2.33 7.17 19.45
N LYS A 111 2.32 7.15 18.12
CA LYS A 111 2.59 8.30 17.24
C LYS A 111 1.30 8.93 16.71
N GLU A 112 1.38 10.16 16.23
CA GLU A 112 0.27 10.80 15.50
C GLU A 112 0.10 10.20 14.09
N ALA A 113 -1.09 10.36 13.49
CA ALA A 113 -1.46 9.68 12.24
C ALA A 113 -0.52 9.96 11.06
N LEU A 114 0.09 11.15 11.04
CA LEU A 114 0.97 11.65 9.97
C LEU A 114 2.39 11.94 10.49
N GLU A 115 2.73 11.49 11.69
CA GLU A 115 4.08 11.69 12.24
C GLU A 115 5.12 10.96 11.37
N ASP A 116 6.20 11.64 10.99
CA ASP A 116 7.24 11.14 10.09
C ASP A 116 6.75 10.84 8.65
N ASP A 117 5.69 11.51 8.16
CA ASP A 117 5.17 11.33 6.79
C ASP A 117 5.70 12.41 5.82
N ASP A 118 6.87 12.15 5.25
CA ASP A 118 7.57 13.13 4.39
C ASP A 118 6.84 13.45 3.06
N ALA A 119 5.89 12.61 2.64
CA ALA A 119 5.16 12.80 1.38
C ALA A 119 4.25 14.05 1.39
N LEU A 120 3.93 14.58 2.57
CA LEU A 120 3.14 15.82 2.71
C LEU A 120 4.00 17.09 2.63
N ASP A 121 5.31 16.97 2.79
CA ASP A 121 6.23 18.11 2.71
C ASP A 121 6.59 18.46 1.25
N GLU A 122 6.38 17.54 0.29
CA GLU A 122 6.67 17.75 -1.13
C GLU A 122 5.57 18.51 -1.90
N ASP A 123 4.38 18.73 -1.31
CA ASP A 123 3.28 19.50 -1.90
C ASP A 123 3.35 21.03 -1.57
N GLU A 124 4.41 21.50 -0.87
CA GLU A 124 4.62 22.92 -0.55
C GLU A 124 5.42 23.74 -1.60
N ASP A 125 5.93 23.12 -2.69
CA ASP A 125 6.72 23.80 -3.74
C ASP A 125 6.01 23.98 -5.10
#